data_AF-A0A1G7XQ11-F1
#
_entry.id   AF-A0A1G7XQ11-F1
#
_cell.length_a   1.000
_cell.length_b   1.000
_cell.length_c   1.000
_cell.angle_alpha   90.00
_cell.angle_beta   90.00
_cell.angle_gamma   90.00
#
_symmetry.space_group_name_H-M   'P 1'
#
loop_
_entity.id
_entity.type
_entity.pdbx_description
1 polymer ?
#
loop_
_entity_poly.entity_id
_entity_poly.type
_entity_poly.pdbx_seq_one_letter_code
_entity_poly.pdbx_strand_id
1 'polypeptide(L)'
;MMTVNSKHNVPAVINEDYEGFFRQELIRYLHSSEWNNVETSFKRELQLHITPGDMEMLKKYLREQRDSNLERFNKSGISWFWNKSFIAEENRFDEIIFIKKLYMASDGMIDTKELNEFFVYYCMNRMIESILKGTLEFEEKRHYGSFKVFINYGEVKFGGNEQANTEENADEVDETILKNIIFNSKVFDSNEKLLKLRKVIAHSIDMGEYNAMFGEPNPSTIAPDVQSEWYYLMKALEESEVAKRFSVPSFIDQMIDWYPWLFSFETPKDMQAFKRKMEKSISHEKSIWKYGKAKEVTKLKDMWARYNQTNIDYAKVERMFNATYTGLCIKLIALKQEIAKEKATR
;
A
#
# COMPACT_ATOMS: atom_id res chain seq x y z
N MET A 1 35.49 7.46 -31.68
CA MET A 1 34.85 6.20 -31.26
C MET A 1 35.53 5.71 -30.01
N MET A 2 34.89 5.87 -28.86
CA MET A 2 35.25 5.14 -27.64
C MET A 2 33.93 4.62 -27.07
N THR A 3 33.74 3.31 -27.23
CA THR A 3 32.65 2.54 -26.66
C THR A 3 32.82 2.50 -25.14
N VAL A 4 31.97 3.24 -24.43
CA VAL A 4 31.80 3.07 -22.98
C VAL A 4 30.99 1.79 -22.78
N ASN A 5 31.66 0.74 -22.33
CA ASN A 5 31.05 -0.52 -21.93
C ASN A 5 30.05 -0.28 -20.80
N SER A 6 28.76 -0.42 -21.10
CA SER A 6 27.68 -0.50 -20.12
C SER A 6 27.80 -1.81 -19.34
N LYS A 7 28.55 -1.82 -18.23
CA LYS A 7 28.37 -2.85 -17.21
C LYS A 7 26.97 -2.65 -16.63
N HIS A 8 26.04 -3.53 -17.00
CA HIS A 8 24.74 -3.64 -16.35
C HIS A 8 24.97 -3.81 -14.83
N ASN A 9 24.19 -3.10 -14.01
CA ASN A 9 24.20 -3.21 -12.56
C ASN A 9 23.78 -4.62 -12.14
N VAL A 10 24.75 -5.52 -11.96
CA VAL A 10 24.51 -6.84 -11.39
C VAL A 10 24.23 -6.67 -9.88
N PRO A 11 23.16 -7.28 -9.34
CA PRO A 11 22.87 -7.26 -7.91
C PRO A 11 24.05 -7.85 -7.11
N ALA A 12 24.53 -7.11 -6.09
CA ALA A 12 25.61 -7.55 -5.23
C ALA A 12 25.14 -7.61 -3.77
N VAL A 13 25.50 -8.67 -3.06
CA VAL A 13 25.24 -8.79 -1.61
C VAL A 13 26.28 -7.96 -0.86
N ILE A 14 25.83 -6.99 -0.07
CA ILE A 14 26.70 -6.11 0.71
C ILE A 14 26.83 -6.69 2.13
N ASN A 15 28.05 -6.79 2.65
CA ASN A 15 28.33 -7.22 4.04
C ASN A 15 27.71 -8.58 4.46
N GLU A 16 27.57 -9.52 3.52
CA GLU A 16 26.89 -10.80 3.76
C GLU A 16 25.43 -10.68 4.25
N ASP A 17 24.78 -9.54 4.01
CA ASP A 17 23.36 -9.32 4.33
C ASP A 17 22.44 -9.96 3.28
N TYR A 18 22.36 -11.28 3.29
CA TYR A 18 21.52 -12.06 2.37
C TYR A 18 20.02 -11.81 2.58
N GLU A 19 19.61 -11.45 3.80
CA GLU A 19 18.21 -11.17 4.15
C GLU A 19 17.75 -9.81 3.64
N GLY A 20 18.57 -8.78 3.85
CA GLY A 20 18.36 -7.45 3.24
C GLY A 20 18.36 -7.53 1.72
N PHE A 21 19.33 -8.25 1.13
CA PHE A 21 19.39 -8.46 -0.32
C PHE A 21 18.13 -9.15 -0.86
N PHE A 22 17.71 -10.26 -0.25
CA PHE A 22 16.51 -10.98 -0.68
C PHE A 22 15.27 -10.07 -0.63
N ARG A 23 15.08 -9.33 0.47
CA ARG A 23 13.95 -8.41 0.63
C ARG A 23 13.94 -7.32 -0.43
N GLN A 24 15.10 -6.71 -0.68
CA GLN A 24 15.22 -5.62 -1.64
C GLN A 24 14.93 -6.10 -3.07
N GLU A 25 15.54 -7.21 -3.49
CA GLU A 25 15.34 -7.73 -4.84
C GLU A 25 13.95 -8.33 -5.03
N LEU A 26 13.34 -8.92 -4.00
CA LEU A 26 11.94 -9.33 -4.03
C LEU A 26 11.03 -8.12 -4.26
N ILE A 27 11.21 -7.04 -3.50
CA ILE A 27 10.43 -5.81 -3.67
C ILE A 27 10.62 -5.26 -5.07
N ARG A 28 11.87 -5.17 -5.54
CA ARG A 28 12.18 -4.69 -6.90
C ARG A 28 11.49 -5.54 -7.97
N TYR A 29 11.53 -6.86 -7.84
CA TYR A 29 10.90 -7.77 -8.78
C TYR A 29 9.38 -7.62 -8.77
N LEU A 30 8.75 -7.49 -7.61
CA LEU A 30 7.30 -7.29 -7.48
C LEU A 30 6.80 -5.98 -8.10
N HIS A 31 7.67 -4.96 -8.24
CA HIS A 31 7.35 -3.70 -8.92
C HIS A 31 7.84 -3.67 -10.38
N SER A 32 8.41 -4.77 -10.87
CA SER A 32 8.88 -4.86 -12.24
C SER A 32 7.75 -5.06 -13.24
N SER A 33 7.97 -4.63 -14.48
CA SER A 33 7.07 -4.93 -15.59
C SER A 33 6.91 -6.44 -15.81
N GLU A 34 7.95 -7.20 -15.53
CA GLU A 34 8.03 -8.65 -15.67
C GLU A 34 7.03 -9.32 -14.73
N TRP A 35 7.01 -8.94 -13.46
CA TRP A 35 6.01 -9.45 -12.51
C TRP A 35 4.59 -9.01 -12.90
N ASN A 36 4.39 -7.72 -13.21
CA ASN A 36 3.07 -7.22 -13.60
C ASN A 36 2.48 -8.01 -14.79
N ASN A 37 3.32 -8.35 -15.77
CA ASN A 37 2.91 -9.17 -16.92
C ASN A 37 2.54 -10.60 -16.52
N VAL A 38 3.35 -11.23 -15.65
CA VAL A 38 3.09 -12.59 -15.14
C VAL A 38 1.80 -12.63 -14.33
N GLU A 39 1.62 -11.70 -13.38
CA GLU A 39 0.44 -11.58 -12.53
C GLU A 39 -0.83 -11.33 -13.35
N THR A 40 -0.78 -10.37 -14.28
CA THR A 40 -1.92 -10.03 -15.14
C THR A 40 -2.31 -11.21 -16.03
N SER A 41 -1.33 -11.93 -16.59
CA SER A 41 -1.60 -13.11 -17.42
C SER A 41 -2.27 -14.20 -16.60
N PHE A 42 -1.77 -14.47 -15.39
CA PHE A 42 -2.37 -15.46 -14.50
C PHE A 42 -3.81 -15.08 -14.09
N LYS A 43 -4.05 -13.81 -13.74
CA LYS A 43 -5.40 -13.31 -13.40
C LYS A 43 -6.37 -13.46 -14.59
N ARG A 44 -5.91 -13.13 -15.80
CA ARG A 44 -6.71 -13.30 -17.03
C ARG A 44 -7.05 -14.76 -17.28
N GLU A 45 -6.08 -15.65 -17.18
CA GLU A 45 -6.28 -17.09 -17.36
C GLU A 45 -7.26 -17.66 -16.33
N LEU A 46 -7.18 -17.22 -15.07
CA LEU A 46 -8.18 -17.57 -14.05
C LEU A 46 -9.59 -17.12 -14.45
N GLN A 47 -9.77 -15.91 -14.98
CA GLN A 47 -11.07 -15.42 -15.41
C GLN A 47 -11.63 -16.17 -16.63
N LEU A 48 -10.77 -16.57 -17.57
CA LEU A 48 -11.16 -17.29 -18.78
C LEU A 48 -11.52 -18.75 -18.49
N HIS A 49 -10.81 -19.39 -17.57
CA HIS A 49 -10.92 -20.83 -17.35
C HIS A 49 -11.75 -21.21 -16.14
N ILE A 50 -11.99 -20.32 -15.17
CA ILE A 50 -12.72 -20.65 -13.95
C ILE A 50 -14.11 -20.05 -13.96
N THR A 51 -15.12 -20.91 -13.93
CA THR A 51 -16.51 -20.48 -13.75
C THR A 51 -16.70 -19.93 -12.32
N PRO A 52 -17.27 -18.73 -12.15
CA PRO A 52 -17.51 -18.17 -10.82
C PRO A 52 -18.34 -19.11 -9.94
N GLY A 53 -17.83 -19.45 -8.76
CA GLY A 53 -18.48 -20.37 -7.82
C GLY A 53 -18.11 -21.85 -7.96
N ASP A 54 -17.37 -22.25 -8.99
CA ASP A 54 -16.86 -23.61 -9.13
C ASP A 54 -15.51 -23.79 -8.41
N MET A 55 -15.60 -24.06 -7.10
CA MET A 55 -14.43 -24.19 -6.22
C MET A 55 -13.57 -25.41 -6.55
N GLU A 56 -14.17 -26.50 -7.03
CA GLU A 56 -13.42 -27.70 -7.40
C GLU A 56 -12.62 -27.45 -8.68
N MET A 57 -13.21 -26.78 -9.67
CA MET A 57 -12.50 -26.38 -10.89
C MET A 57 -11.37 -25.41 -10.58
N LEU A 58 -11.58 -24.45 -9.68
CA LEU A 58 -10.54 -23.54 -9.21
C LEU A 58 -9.40 -24.29 -8.52
N LYS A 59 -9.70 -25.14 -7.53
CA LYS A 59 -8.68 -25.91 -6.80
C LYS A 59 -7.88 -26.79 -7.75
N LYS A 60 -8.55 -27.44 -8.71
CA LYS A 60 -7.90 -28.26 -9.74
C LYS A 60 -6.96 -27.43 -10.61
N TYR A 61 -7.43 -26.32 -11.17
CA TYR A 61 -6.63 -25.44 -12.00
C TYR A 61 -5.42 -24.87 -11.25
N LEU A 62 -5.60 -24.40 -10.01
CA LEU A 62 -4.52 -23.87 -9.18
C LEU A 62 -3.44 -24.93 -8.91
N ARG A 63 -3.83 -26.18 -8.66
CA ARG A 63 -2.89 -27.31 -8.51
C ARG A 63 -2.15 -27.59 -9.81
N GLU A 64 -2.85 -27.62 -10.95
CA GLU A 64 -2.24 -27.81 -12.28
C GLU A 64 -1.25 -26.68 -12.62
N GLN A 65 -1.59 -25.43 -12.31
CA GLN A 65 -0.69 -24.28 -12.51
C GLN A 65 0.54 -24.36 -11.61
N ARG A 66 0.38 -24.75 -10.34
CA ARG A 66 1.50 -24.96 -9.42
C ARG A 66 2.43 -26.06 -9.94
N ASP A 67 1.87 -27.19 -10.38
CA ASP A 67 2.65 -28.33 -10.86
C ASP A 67 3.36 -27.98 -12.19
N SER A 68 2.70 -27.22 -13.09
CA SER A 68 3.32 -26.70 -14.31
C SER A 68 4.45 -25.69 -14.02
N ASN A 69 4.24 -24.78 -13.06
CA ASN A 69 5.26 -23.83 -12.61
C ASN A 69 6.46 -24.55 -12.00
N LEU A 70 6.24 -25.60 -11.20
CA LEU A 70 7.29 -26.45 -10.66
C LEU A 70 8.05 -27.18 -11.77
N GLU A 71 7.37 -27.73 -12.78
CA GLU A 71 8.04 -28.38 -13.91
C GLU A 71 8.91 -27.41 -14.71
N ARG A 72 8.42 -26.19 -14.97
CA ARG A 72 9.19 -25.12 -15.61
C ARG A 72 10.39 -24.71 -14.78
N PHE A 73 10.20 -24.50 -13.48
CA PHE A 73 11.27 -24.13 -12.57
C PHE A 73 12.32 -25.24 -12.43
N ASN A 74 11.93 -26.51 -12.42
CA ASN A 74 12.86 -27.64 -12.38
C ASN A 74 13.77 -27.71 -13.63
N LYS A 75 13.34 -27.13 -14.76
CA LYS A 75 14.16 -27.00 -15.98
C LYS A 75 15.12 -25.81 -15.93
N SER A 76 15.01 -24.92 -14.94
CA SER A 76 15.95 -23.80 -14.74
C SER A 76 17.29 -24.29 -14.19
N GLY A 77 18.35 -23.51 -14.45
CA GLY A 77 19.70 -23.79 -13.95
C GLY A 77 19.82 -23.72 -12.41
N ILE A 78 18.85 -23.09 -11.74
CA ILE A 78 18.88 -22.81 -10.31
C ILE A 78 18.01 -23.74 -9.45
N SER A 79 17.26 -24.66 -10.07
CA SER A 79 16.39 -25.61 -9.37
C SER A 79 17.12 -26.50 -8.37
N TRP A 80 18.40 -26.81 -8.65
CA TRP A 80 19.25 -27.57 -7.74
C TRP A 80 19.50 -26.83 -6.41
N PHE A 81 19.71 -25.52 -6.45
CA PHE A 81 19.91 -24.72 -5.23
C PHE A 81 18.62 -24.65 -4.41
N TRP A 82 17.48 -24.57 -5.09
CA TRP A 82 16.16 -24.58 -4.44
C TRP A 82 15.93 -25.85 -3.63
N ASN A 83 16.12 -27.02 -4.25
CA ASN A 83 15.89 -28.31 -3.59
C ASN A 83 16.77 -28.50 -2.36
N LYS A 84 18.00 -27.96 -2.39
CA LYS A 84 18.90 -28.02 -1.24
C LYS A 84 18.57 -27.01 -0.14
N SER A 85 17.76 -26.01 -0.42
CA SER A 85 17.35 -24.98 0.54
C SER A 85 15.95 -25.23 1.09
N PHE A 86 15.31 -26.33 0.67
CA PHE A 86 14.12 -26.85 1.30
C PHE A 86 14.48 -27.68 2.53
N ILE A 87 13.94 -27.31 3.69
CA ILE A 87 14.10 -28.03 4.94
C ILE A 87 12.91 -28.99 5.06
N ALA A 88 13.14 -30.27 4.78
CA ALA A 88 12.10 -31.29 4.74
C ALA A 88 11.42 -31.49 6.10
N GLU A 89 12.19 -31.38 7.20
CA GLU A 89 11.71 -31.55 8.57
C GLU A 89 10.73 -30.43 9.00
N GLU A 90 10.94 -29.22 8.48
CA GLU A 90 10.12 -28.05 8.78
C GLU A 90 9.04 -27.79 7.71
N ASN A 91 9.05 -28.57 6.62
CA ASN A 91 8.25 -28.33 5.42
C ASN A 91 8.33 -26.87 4.95
N ARG A 92 9.53 -26.28 5.02
CA ARG A 92 9.78 -24.85 4.83
C ARG A 92 10.95 -24.64 3.89
N PHE A 93 10.78 -23.73 2.95
CA PHE A 93 11.87 -23.23 2.13
C PHE A 93 12.61 -22.12 2.88
N ASP A 94 13.95 -22.17 2.88
CA ASP A 94 14.79 -21.13 3.46
C ASP A 94 15.36 -20.23 2.36
N GLU A 95 14.75 -19.05 2.22
CA GLU A 95 15.13 -18.06 1.21
C GLU A 95 16.57 -17.57 1.39
N ILE A 96 17.04 -17.49 2.64
CA ILE A 96 18.36 -16.95 2.98
C ILE A 96 19.45 -17.96 2.61
N ILE A 97 19.23 -19.24 2.94
CA ILE A 97 20.12 -20.33 2.53
C ILE A 97 20.16 -20.43 1.00
N PHE A 98 19.03 -20.24 0.31
CA PHE A 98 18.99 -20.22 -1.15
C PHE A 98 19.85 -19.10 -1.74
N ILE A 99 19.62 -17.85 -1.33
CA ILE A 99 20.38 -16.69 -1.83
C ILE A 99 21.87 -16.84 -1.51
N LYS A 100 22.22 -17.32 -0.32
CA LYS A 100 23.61 -17.59 0.06
C LYS A 100 24.29 -18.61 -0.86
N LYS A 101 23.60 -19.71 -1.21
CA LYS A 101 24.14 -20.73 -2.12
C LYS A 101 24.27 -20.21 -3.55
N LEU A 102 23.28 -19.45 -4.01
CA LEU A 102 23.32 -18.81 -5.32
C LEU A 102 24.49 -17.83 -5.40
N TYR A 103 24.65 -16.97 -4.39
CA TYR A 103 25.78 -16.04 -4.28
C TYR A 103 27.15 -16.74 -4.32
N MET A 104 27.31 -17.83 -3.57
CA MET A 104 28.55 -18.62 -3.56
C MET A 104 28.84 -19.31 -4.89
N ALA A 105 27.81 -19.79 -5.58
CA ALA A 105 27.97 -20.46 -6.87
C ALA A 105 28.23 -19.49 -8.03
N SER A 106 27.79 -18.24 -7.90
CA SER A 106 27.98 -17.18 -8.88
C SER A 106 29.21 -16.29 -8.61
N ASP A 107 30.17 -16.75 -7.80
CA ASP A 107 31.38 -16.00 -7.41
C ASP A 107 31.09 -14.57 -6.89
N GLY A 108 29.98 -14.41 -6.18
CA GLY A 108 29.53 -13.15 -5.60
C GLY A 108 28.76 -12.22 -6.54
N MET A 109 28.45 -12.65 -7.76
CA MET A 109 27.73 -11.88 -8.78
C MET A 109 26.51 -12.65 -9.27
N ILE A 110 25.37 -12.51 -8.57
CA ILE A 110 24.15 -13.24 -8.92
C ILE A 110 23.61 -12.72 -10.24
N ASP A 111 23.43 -13.62 -11.21
CA ASP A 111 22.84 -13.29 -12.49
C ASP A 111 21.38 -12.83 -12.34
N THR A 112 21.05 -11.69 -12.95
CA THR A 112 19.72 -11.08 -12.81
C THR A 112 18.63 -11.93 -13.47
N LYS A 113 18.95 -12.64 -14.56
CA LYS A 113 17.98 -13.50 -15.23
C LYS A 113 17.67 -14.72 -14.37
N GLU A 114 18.69 -15.37 -13.81
CA GLU A 114 18.50 -16.48 -12.87
C GLU A 114 17.71 -16.05 -11.62
N LEU A 115 18.02 -14.86 -11.08
CA LEU A 115 17.29 -14.31 -9.94
C LEU A 115 15.83 -13.99 -10.28
N ASN A 116 15.56 -13.47 -11.47
CA ASN A 116 14.19 -13.26 -11.95
C ASN A 116 13.44 -14.58 -12.17
N GLU A 117 14.08 -15.60 -12.75
CA GLU A 117 13.48 -16.94 -12.90
C GLU A 117 13.07 -17.53 -11.55
N PHE A 118 13.90 -17.34 -10.52
CA PHE A 118 13.56 -17.68 -9.14
C PHE A 118 12.34 -16.89 -8.65
N PHE A 119 12.34 -15.56 -8.80
CA PHE A 119 11.26 -14.74 -8.28
C PHE A 119 9.93 -14.95 -9.01
N VAL A 120 9.93 -15.23 -10.31
CA VAL A 120 8.72 -15.67 -11.05
C VAL A 120 8.11 -16.86 -10.32
N TYR A 121 8.90 -17.91 -10.11
CA TYR A 121 8.42 -19.15 -9.49
C TYR A 121 8.00 -18.95 -8.03
N TYR A 122 8.83 -18.27 -7.23
CA TYR A 122 8.58 -18.02 -5.82
C TYR A 122 7.29 -17.21 -5.60
N CYS A 123 7.11 -16.11 -6.33
CA CYS A 123 5.95 -15.25 -6.19
C CYS A 123 4.66 -15.92 -6.72
N MET A 124 4.74 -16.61 -7.85
CA MET A 124 3.61 -17.36 -8.42
C MET A 124 3.09 -18.43 -7.47
N ASN A 125 3.99 -19.22 -6.86
CA ASN A 125 3.58 -20.27 -5.93
C ASN A 125 2.94 -19.70 -4.66
N ARG A 126 3.52 -18.63 -4.09
CA ARG A 126 2.92 -17.98 -2.92
C ARG A 126 1.54 -17.41 -3.22
N MET A 127 1.34 -16.85 -4.41
CA MET A 127 0.05 -16.40 -4.88
C MET A 127 -0.96 -17.56 -4.98
N ILE A 128 -0.57 -18.67 -5.62
CA ILE A 128 -1.42 -19.87 -5.74
C ILE A 128 -1.79 -20.43 -4.36
N GLU A 129 -0.83 -20.56 -3.45
CA GLU A 129 -1.05 -21.07 -2.09
C GLU A 129 -2.00 -20.18 -1.30
N SER A 130 -1.86 -18.87 -1.42
CA SER A 130 -2.77 -17.91 -0.79
C SER A 130 -4.22 -18.12 -1.26
N ILE A 131 -4.43 -18.27 -2.57
CA ILE A 131 -5.77 -18.51 -3.16
C ILE A 131 -6.33 -19.85 -2.70
N LEU A 132 -5.53 -20.91 -2.73
CA LEU A 132 -5.95 -22.24 -2.27
C LEU A 132 -6.36 -22.21 -0.81
N LYS A 133 -5.55 -21.59 0.06
CA LYS A 133 -5.84 -21.46 1.49
C LYS A 133 -7.16 -20.71 1.71
N GLY A 134 -7.33 -19.56 1.06
CA GLY A 134 -8.57 -18.80 1.18
C GLY A 134 -9.78 -19.58 0.67
N THR A 135 -9.64 -20.33 -0.43
CA THR A 135 -10.73 -21.16 -0.98
C THR A 135 -11.16 -22.23 0.02
N LEU A 136 -10.21 -22.90 0.67
CA LEU A 136 -10.51 -23.90 1.71
C LEU A 136 -11.20 -23.25 2.93
N GLU A 137 -10.74 -22.08 3.37
CA GLU A 137 -11.38 -21.32 4.46
C GLU A 137 -12.81 -20.87 4.12
N PHE A 138 -13.12 -20.61 2.85
CA PHE A 138 -14.46 -20.27 2.38
C PHE A 138 -15.39 -21.51 2.39
N GLU A 139 -14.89 -22.67 1.96
CA GLU A 139 -15.62 -23.94 1.99
C GLU A 139 -15.97 -24.36 3.43
N GLU A 140 -15.03 -24.24 4.37
CA GLU A 140 -15.26 -24.54 5.79
C GLU A 140 -16.38 -23.68 6.41
N LYS A 141 -16.55 -22.45 5.93
CA LYS A 141 -17.59 -21.51 6.40
C LYS A 141 -18.97 -21.71 5.74
N ARG A 142 -19.13 -22.72 4.86
CA ARG A 142 -20.40 -23.12 4.21
C ARG A 142 -21.18 -21.98 3.53
N HIS A 143 -20.50 -21.02 2.92
CA HIS A 143 -21.17 -20.02 2.09
C HIS A 143 -21.49 -20.61 0.70
N TYR A 144 -22.78 -20.73 0.36
CA TYR A 144 -23.24 -21.07 -0.99
C TYR A 144 -23.47 -19.78 -1.79
N GLY A 145 -22.69 -19.57 -2.85
CA GLY A 145 -22.78 -18.40 -3.72
C GLY A 145 -21.64 -18.31 -4.74
N SER A 146 -21.81 -17.46 -5.75
CA SER A 146 -20.78 -17.13 -6.72
C SER A 146 -19.54 -16.57 -6.03
N PHE A 147 -18.37 -16.87 -6.58
CA PHE A 147 -17.08 -16.54 -5.97
C PHE A 147 -16.23 -15.78 -6.98
N LYS A 148 -15.69 -14.63 -6.55
CA LYS A 148 -14.66 -13.88 -7.27
C LYS A 148 -13.40 -13.91 -6.43
N VAL A 149 -12.29 -14.40 -6.99
CA VAL A 149 -10.95 -14.30 -6.39
C VAL A 149 -10.40 -12.92 -6.69
N PHE A 150 -10.18 -12.13 -5.65
CA PHE A 150 -9.30 -10.96 -5.76
C PHE A 150 -7.95 -11.33 -5.19
N ILE A 151 -6.89 -11.15 -5.98
CA ILE A 151 -5.53 -11.42 -5.54
C ILE A 151 -4.84 -10.08 -5.32
N ASN A 152 -4.51 -9.77 -4.07
CA ASN A 152 -3.66 -8.64 -3.75
C ASN A 152 -2.68 -9.05 -2.65
N TYR A 153 -1.42 -9.30 -3.01
CA TYR A 153 -0.29 -9.58 -2.10
C TYR A 153 -0.65 -10.34 -0.80
N GLY A 154 -1.33 -11.49 -0.94
CA GLY A 154 -1.67 -12.41 0.16
C GLY A 154 -3.07 -12.27 0.75
N GLU A 155 -3.87 -11.28 0.32
CA GLU A 155 -5.27 -11.16 0.69
C GLU A 155 -6.15 -11.68 -0.44
N VAL A 156 -6.93 -12.73 -0.15
CA VAL A 156 -7.90 -13.32 -1.07
C VAL A 156 -9.29 -12.92 -0.60
N LYS A 157 -9.98 -12.08 -1.37
CA LYS A 157 -11.36 -11.67 -1.04
C LYS A 157 -12.35 -12.49 -1.84
N PHE A 158 -13.44 -12.87 -1.20
CA PHE A 158 -14.54 -13.65 -1.77
C PHE A 158 -15.78 -12.76 -1.89
N GLY A 159 -16.11 -12.35 -3.12
CA GLY A 159 -17.28 -11.51 -3.40
C GLY A 159 -18.57 -12.32 -3.57
N GLY A 160 -19.67 -11.88 -2.95
CA GLY A 160 -21.03 -12.40 -3.18
C GLY A 160 -21.79 -11.57 -4.23
N ASN A 161 -22.64 -12.22 -5.02
CA ASN A 161 -23.43 -11.61 -6.10
C ASN A 161 -24.52 -10.66 -5.56
N GLU A 162 -24.49 -9.41 -5.99
CA GLU A 162 -25.70 -8.66 -6.35
C GLU A 162 -25.57 -8.28 -7.84
N GLN A 163 -26.68 -8.46 -8.57
CA GLN A 163 -26.74 -8.66 -10.01
C GLN A 163 -26.38 -7.42 -10.85
N ALA A 164 -25.85 -7.73 -12.04
CA ALA A 164 -25.33 -6.84 -13.06
C ALA A 164 -26.39 -6.07 -13.85
N ASN A 165 -25.95 -4.91 -14.38
CA ASN A 165 -26.27 -4.21 -15.65
C ASN A 165 -25.94 -2.72 -15.38
N THR A 166 -25.18 -1.96 -16.17
CA THR A 166 -25.01 -1.95 -17.63
C THR A 166 -23.75 -1.15 -18.00
N GLU A 167 -23.22 -1.44 -19.20
CA GLU A 167 -22.46 -0.58 -20.12
C GLU A 167 -20.96 -0.35 -19.91
N GLU A 168 -20.22 -1.11 -20.71
CA GLU A 168 -18.82 -0.91 -21.13
C GLU A 168 -18.58 0.53 -21.62
N ASN A 169 -17.68 1.24 -20.95
CA ASN A 169 -16.77 2.18 -21.60
C ASN A 169 -15.49 2.33 -20.77
N ALA A 170 -14.37 2.21 -21.48
CA ALA A 170 -12.95 2.42 -21.21
C ALA A 170 -12.50 3.06 -19.87
N ASP A 171 -11.32 2.59 -19.44
CA ASP A 171 -10.53 2.92 -18.24
C ASP A 171 -10.94 2.19 -16.94
N GLU A 172 -10.69 0.87 -16.90
CA GLU A 172 -10.60 0.12 -15.63
C GLU A 172 -9.37 0.61 -14.84
N VAL A 173 -9.55 1.70 -14.10
CA VAL A 173 -8.72 2.05 -12.95
C VAL A 173 -8.95 0.94 -11.92
N ASP A 174 -7.96 0.08 -11.72
CA ASP A 174 -7.90 -0.97 -10.70
C ASP A 174 -8.40 -0.40 -9.35
N GLU A 175 -9.67 -0.66 -9.00
CA GLU A 175 -10.34 0.04 -7.90
C GLU A 175 -9.81 -0.47 -6.56
N THR A 176 -8.74 0.17 -6.09
CA THR A 176 -8.21 -0.03 -4.74
C THR A 176 -9.30 0.26 -3.72
N ILE A 177 -9.84 -0.79 -3.07
CA ILE A 177 -10.85 -0.63 -2.02
C ILE A 177 -10.19 -0.05 -0.76
N LEU A 178 -10.53 1.18 -0.43
CA LEU A 178 -9.96 1.90 0.71
C LEU A 178 -10.70 1.57 2.01
N LYS A 179 -9.93 1.26 3.05
CA LYS A 179 -10.49 1.12 4.40
C LYS A 179 -10.86 2.49 4.95
N ASN A 180 -12.08 2.62 5.45
CA ASN A 180 -12.54 3.85 6.09
C ASN A 180 -12.65 3.67 7.62
N ILE A 181 -11.67 4.20 8.35
CA ILE A 181 -11.58 4.16 9.82
C ILE A 181 -12.24 5.42 10.41
N ILE A 182 -11.94 6.61 9.87
CA ILE A 182 -12.27 7.90 10.50
C ILE A 182 -13.20 8.81 9.66
N PHE A 183 -13.42 8.53 8.39
CA PHE A 183 -14.20 9.42 7.52
C PHE A 183 -15.71 9.17 7.64
N ASN A 184 -16.50 10.21 7.46
CA ASN A 184 -17.95 10.13 7.62
C ASN A 184 -18.58 9.28 6.51
N SER A 185 -19.03 8.07 6.84
CA SER A 185 -19.63 7.13 5.89
C SER A 185 -20.93 7.61 5.26
N LYS A 186 -21.60 8.63 5.83
CA LYS A 186 -22.76 9.27 5.19
C LYS A 186 -22.35 10.20 4.05
N VAL A 187 -21.13 10.73 4.07
CA VAL A 187 -20.58 11.59 3.02
C VAL A 187 -19.81 10.73 2.03
N PHE A 188 -18.86 9.94 2.52
CA PHE A 188 -18.02 9.04 1.75
C PHE A 188 -18.57 7.62 1.86
N ASP A 189 -19.68 7.38 1.16
CA ASP A 189 -20.44 6.12 1.14
C ASP A 189 -19.99 5.14 0.04
N SER A 190 -19.11 5.57 -0.86
CA SER A 190 -18.55 4.74 -1.93
C SER A 190 -17.03 4.79 -1.95
N ASN A 191 -16.42 3.75 -2.54
CA ASN A 191 -14.97 3.70 -2.70
C ASN A 191 -14.45 4.83 -3.60
N GLU A 192 -15.18 5.16 -4.67
CA GLU A 192 -14.86 6.29 -5.55
C GLU A 192 -14.72 7.62 -4.77
N LYS A 193 -15.65 7.89 -3.84
CA LYS A 193 -15.60 9.10 -3.00
C LYS A 193 -14.43 9.06 -2.02
N LEU A 194 -14.09 7.88 -1.50
CA LEU A 194 -12.90 7.70 -0.67
C LEU A 194 -11.61 7.88 -1.48
N LEU A 195 -11.56 7.43 -2.73
CA LEU A 195 -10.42 7.64 -3.63
C LEU A 195 -10.23 9.12 -3.94
N LYS A 196 -11.31 9.85 -4.23
CA LYS A 196 -11.28 11.33 -4.37
C LYS A 196 -10.75 11.99 -3.09
N LEU A 197 -11.24 11.57 -1.93
CA LEU A 197 -10.79 12.09 -0.63
C LEU A 197 -9.29 11.81 -0.38
N ARG A 198 -8.85 10.57 -0.61
CA ARG A 198 -7.43 10.16 -0.50
C ARG A 198 -6.57 11.02 -1.40
N LYS A 199 -6.96 11.22 -2.66
CA LYS A 199 -6.22 12.08 -3.61
C LYS A 199 -6.09 13.51 -3.09
N VAL A 200 -7.17 14.11 -2.58
CA VAL A 200 -7.14 15.48 -2.03
C VAL A 200 -6.20 15.59 -0.83
N ILE A 201 -6.19 14.60 0.07
CA ILE A 201 -5.28 14.56 1.21
C ILE A 201 -3.84 14.39 0.74
N ALA A 202 -3.58 13.48 -0.21
CA ALA A 202 -2.24 13.20 -0.75
C ALA A 202 -1.56 14.44 -1.33
N HIS A 203 -2.28 15.28 -2.08
CA HIS A 203 -1.72 16.54 -2.62
C HIS A 203 -1.19 17.50 -1.55
N SER A 204 -1.60 17.33 -0.28
CA SER A 204 -1.17 18.20 0.83
C SER A 204 0.02 17.65 1.59
N ILE A 205 0.49 16.45 1.23
CA ILE A 205 1.65 15.77 1.82
C ILE A 205 2.76 15.76 0.77
N ASP A 206 4.00 15.91 1.19
CA ASP A 206 5.13 15.67 0.30
C ASP A 206 5.26 14.17 0.07
N MET A 207 4.69 13.68 -1.03
CA MET A 207 4.70 12.27 -1.38
C MET A 207 5.99 11.85 -2.08
N GLY A 208 6.95 12.75 -2.30
CA GLY A 208 8.21 12.46 -2.99
C GLY A 208 8.00 11.82 -4.37
N GLU A 209 8.60 10.64 -4.58
CA GLU A 209 8.44 9.86 -5.82
C GLU A 209 7.00 9.38 -6.07
N TYR A 210 6.16 9.29 -5.03
CA TYR A 210 4.77 8.83 -5.15
C TYR A 210 3.80 9.92 -5.62
N ASN A 211 4.25 11.17 -5.83
CA ASN A 211 3.41 12.23 -6.39
C ASN A 211 2.80 11.82 -7.75
N ALA A 212 3.52 11.04 -8.57
CA ALA A 212 3.02 10.55 -9.85
C ALA A 212 1.70 9.75 -9.74
N MET A 213 1.43 9.12 -8.59
CA MET A 213 0.22 8.33 -8.35
C MET A 213 -1.01 9.18 -8.01
N PHE A 214 -0.80 10.38 -7.45
CA PHE A 214 -1.89 11.23 -6.97
C PHE A 214 -2.05 12.50 -7.79
N GLY A 215 -1.06 12.88 -8.59
CA GLY A 215 -1.03 14.13 -9.33
C GLY A 215 -0.09 15.16 -8.70
N GLU A 216 -0.02 16.34 -9.30
CA GLU A 216 0.88 17.39 -8.83
C GLU A 216 0.55 17.81 -7.39
N PRO A 217 1.54 17.87 -6.48
CA PRO A 217 1.32 18.30 -5.11
C PRO A 217 0.93 19.78 -5.05
N ASN A 218 0.35 20.17 -3.91
CA ASN A 218 0.14 21.59 -3.62
C ASN A 218 1.48 22.34 -3.57
N PRO A 219 1.49 23.67 -3.85
CA PRO A 219 2.70 24.49 -3.75
C PRO A 219 3.37 24.47 -2.37
N SER A 220 2.61 24.12 -1.32
CA SER A 220 3.11 23.89 0.02
C SER A 220 2.55 22.58 0.53
N THR A 221 3.43 21.77 1.13
CA THR A 221 3.12 20.42 1.59
C THR A 221 3.59 20.19 3.02
N ILE A 222 2.97 19.19 3.65
CA ILE A 222 3.40 18.62 4.94
C ILE A 222 4.56 17.68 4.69
N ALA A 223 5.61 17.81 5.50
CA ALA A 223 6.74 16.89 5.47
C ALA A 223 6.37 15.60 6.24
N PRO A 224 6.36 14.42 5.60
CA PRO A 224 5.88 13.18 6.23
C PRO A 224 6.78 12.70 7.38
N ASP A 225 8.08 13.00 7.33
CA ASP A 225 9.08 12.69 8.35
C ASP A 225 8.95 13.57 9.61
N VAL A 226 8.35 14.76 9.49
CA VAL A 226 8.11 15.67 10.61
C VAL A 226 6.81 15.31 11.32
N GLN A 227 6.90 14.41 12.31
CA GLN A 227 5.75 13.86 13.04
C GLN A 227 4.78 14.90 13.63
N SER A 228 5.27 16.09 14.02
CA SER A 228 4.41 17.16 14.54
C SER A 228 3.56 17.83 13.46
N GLU A 229 3.96 17.80 12.19
CA GLU A 229 3.19 18.43 11.10
C GLU A 229 1.89 17.68 10.78
N TRP A 230 1.82 16.40 11.10
CA TRP A 230 0.60 15.60 10.99
C TRP A 230 -0.55 16.13 11.85
N TYR A 231 -0.25 16.94 12.88
CA TYR A 231 -1.29 17.66 13.62
C TYR A 231 -2.08 18.62 12.72
N TYR A 232 -1.43 19.34 11.80
CA TYR A 232 -2.10 20.30 10.93
C TYR A 232 -2.98 19.59 9.89
N LEU A 233 -2.53 18.43 9.38
CA LEU A 233 -3.38 17.54 8.57
C LEU A 233 -4.62 17.12 9.36
N MET A 234 -4.42 16.58 10.56
CA MET A 234 -5.49 16.13 11.45
C MET A 234 -6.49 17.27 11.74
N LYS A 235 -5.97 18.48 11.99
CA LYS A 235 -6.78 19.67 12.26
C LYS A 235 -7.61 20.09 11.06
N ALA A 236 -7.07 19.99 9.83
CA ALA A 236 -7.82 20.27 8.61
C ALA A 236 -8.98 19.27 8.40
N LEU A 237 -8.76 17.99 8.73
CA LEU A 237 -9.83 16.97 8.70
C LEU A 237 -10.93 17.26 9.73
N GLU A 238 -10.55 17.68 10.94
CA GLU A 238 -11.50 18.10 11.99
C GLU A 238 -12.32 19.33 11.55
N GLU A 239 -11.66 20.39 11.05
CA GLU A 239 -12.32 21.67 10.70
C GLU A 239 -13.19 21.59 9.45
N SER A 240 -12.85 20.73 8.50
CA SER A 240 -13.66 20.51 7.29
C SER A 240 -14.87 19.58 7.55
N GLU A 241 -14.92 18.93 8.70
CA GLU A 241 -15.97 17.97 9.11
C GLU A 241 -16.18 16.83 8.09
N VAL A 242 -15.12 16.46 7.36
CA VAL A 242 -15.14 15.27 6.48
C VAL A 242 -15.02 13.97 7.28
N ALA A 243 -14.55 14.08 8.52
CA ALA A 243 -14.35 12.95 9.42
C ALA A 243 -15.36 12.95 10.57
N LYS A 244 -15.71 11.76 11.06
CA LYS A 244 -16.44 11.62 12.33
C LYS A 244 -15.50 11.97 13.49
N ARG A 245 -16.01 12.10 14.71
CA ARG A 245 -15.13 12.26 15.88
C ARG A 245 -14.17 11.06 15.96
N PHE A 246 -12.86 11.33 15.96
CA PHE A 246 -11.81 10.31 15.95
C PHE A 246 -10.74 10.60 17.01
N SER A 247 -9.95 9.59 17.35
CA SER A 247 -8.79 9.69 18.25
C SER A 247 -7.49 9.84 17.44
N VAL A 248 -6.43 10.38 18.05
CA VAL A 248 -5.11 10.48 17.42
C VAL A 248 -4.61 9.09 16.94
N PRO A 249 -4.72 8.00 17.71
CA PRO A 249 -4.40 6.66 17.21
C PRO A 249 -5.17 6.25 15.96
N SER A 250 -6.50 6.46 15.93
CA SER A 250 -7.31 6.09 14.76
C SER A 250 -6.98 6.94 13.51
N PHE A 251 -6.57 8.20 13.72
CA PHE A 251 -6.05 9.04 12.65
C PHE A 251 -4.73 8.48 12.10
N ILE A 252 -3.80 8.12 12.98
CA ILE A 252 -2.51 7.53 12.58
C ILE A 252 -2.74 6.21 11.82
N ASP A 253 -3.63 5.35 12.32
CA ASP A 253 -3.99 4.10 11.65
C ASP A 253 -4.58 4.34 10.26
N GLN A 254 -5.44 5.36 10.11
CA GLN A 254 -6.00 5.73 8.82
C GLN A 254 -4.92 6.18 7.83
N MET A 255 -3.98 7.02 8.29
CA MET A 255 -2.93 7.55 7.43
C MET A 255 -1.94 6.45 7.01
N ILE A 256 -1.58 5.54 7.91
CA ILE A 256 -0.71 4.39 7.59
C ILE A 256 -1.40 3.45 6.58
N ASP A 257 -2.69 3.21 6.76
CA ASP A 257 -3.47 2.37 5.84
C ASP A 257 -3.58 3.01 4.45
N TRP A 258 -3.80 4.33 4.37
CA TRP A 258 -3.94 5.04 3.10
C TRP A 258 -2.63 5.39 2.42
N TYR A 259 -1.52 5.53 3.15
CA TYR A 259 -0.22 5.92 2.60
C TYR A 259 0.91 5.07 3.17
N PRO A 260 0.84 3.73 3.04
CA PRO A 260 1.80 2.83 3.68
C PRO A 260 3.25 3.12 3.27
N TRP A 261 3.48 3.63 2.06
CA TRP A 261 4.82 3.93 1.53
C TRP A 261 5.53 5.09 2.22
N LEU A 262 4.79 5.96 2.93
CA LEU A 262 5.37 6.99 3.77
C LEU A 262 5.92 6.43 5.09
N PHE A 263 5.65 5.15 5.38
CA PHE A 263 5.94 4.52 6.65
C PHE A 263 6.68 3.19 6.44
N SER A 264 7.96 3.14 6.81
CA SER A 264 8.75 1.92 6.79
C SER A 264 9.05 1.45 8.21
N PHE A 265 8.81 0.16 8.48
CA PHE A 265 9.05 -0.47 9.77
C PHE A 265 9.72 -1.82 9.57
N GLU A 266 10.82 -2.08 10.28
CA GLU A 266 11.52 -3.37 10.25
C GLU A 266 10.75 -4.43 11.06
N THR A 267 10.11 -4.03 12.15
CA THR A 267 9.33 -4.93 13.00
C THR A 267 7.98 -4.34 13.46
N PRO A 268 7.03 -5.17 13.89
CA PRO A 268 5.79 -4.70 14.53
C PRO A 268 6.03 -3.85 15.78
N LYS A 269 7.15 -4.06 16.48
CA LYS A 269 7.53 -3.24 17.64
C LYS A 269 7.92 -1.83 17.22
N ASP A 270 8.61 -1.70 16.09
CA ASP A 270 9.01 -0.39 15.55
C ASP A 270 7.79 0.40 15.09
N MET A 271 6.84 -0.28 14.44
CA MET A 271 5.54 0.31 14.10
C MET A 271 4.81 0.84 15.35
N GLN A 272 4.73 0.05 16.43
CA GLN A 272 4.09 0.48 17.67
C GLN A 272 4.86 1.64 18.34
N ALA A 273 6.18 1.59 18.35
CA ALA A 273 7.02 2.66 18.89
C ALA A 273 6.84 3.96 18.10
N PHE A 274 6.81 3.88 16.77
CA PHE A 274 6.54 5.00 15.88
C PHE A 274 5.16 5.60 16.16
N LYS A 275 4.09 4.79 16.20
CA LYS A 275 2.73 5.26 16.49
C LYS A 275 2.67 6.02 17.82
N ARG A 276 3.30 5.49 18.88
CA ARG A 276 3.38 6.16 20.19
C ARG A 276 4.14 7.49 20.14
N LYS A 277 5.23 7.56 19.38
CA LYS A 277 6.02 8.79 19.22
C LYS A 277 5.25 9.85 18.43
N MET A 278 4.57 9.43 17.37
CA MET A 278 3.71 10.29 16.54
C MET A 278 2.52 10.82 17.33
N GLU A 279 1.86 9.98 18.14
CA GLU A 279 0.76 10.40 19.01
C GLU A 279 1.20 11.48 20.02
N LYS A 280 2.37 11.29 20.65
CA LYS A 280 2.95 12.29 21.56
C LYS A 280 3.28 13.59 20.82
N SER A 281 3.88 13.50 19.63
CA SER A 281 4.26 14.68 18.83
C SER A 281 3.04 15.49 18.38
N ILE A 282 1.99 14.83 17.88
CA ILE A 282 0.72 15.47 17.51
C ILE A 282 0.07 16.12 18.74
N SER A 283 0.06 15.42 19.88
CA SER A 283 -0.53 15.94 21.11
C SER A 283 0.24 17.14 21.66
N HIS A 284 1.57 17.12 21.56
CA HIS A 284 2.43 18.23 21.93
C HIS A 284 2.18 19.44 21.02
N GLU A 285 2.20 19.26 19.69
CA GLU A 285 1.92 20.36 18.75
C GLU A 285 0.52 20.96 19.00
N LYS A 286 -0.50 20.11 19.20
CA LYS A 286 -1.86 20.55 19.58
C LYS A 286 -1.88 21.39 20.85
N SER A 287 -1.01 21.11 21.82
CA SER A 287 -0.95 21.85 23.08
C SER A 287 -0.41 23.27 22.92
N ILE A 288 0.51 23.49 21.97
CA ILE A 288 1.06 24.82 21.66
C ILE A 288 -0.05 25.75 21.15
N TRP A 289 -0.99 25.19 20.40
CA TRP A 289 -2.12 25.93 19.82
C TRP A 289 -3.33 26.09 20.75
N LYS A 290 -3.25 25.61 22.01
CA LYS A 290 -4.31 25.83 23.00
C LYS A 290 -4.21 27.22 23.62
N TYR A 291 -5.35 27.83 23.91
CA TYR A 291 -5.39 29.16 24.52
C TYR A 291 -6.61 29.39 25.41
N GLY A 292 -6.52 30.47 26.18
CA GLY A 292 -7.54 30.87 27.13
C GLY A 292 -7.71 29.89 28.29
N LYS A 293 -8.54 30.29 29.27
CA LYS A 293 -8.88 29.44 30.43
C LYS A 293 -9.67 28.18 30.02
N ALA A 294 -10.40 28.26 28.91
CA ALA A 294 -11.18 27.16 28.34
C ALA A 294 -10.33 26.13 27.56
N LYS A 295 -9.03 26.38 27.36
CA LYS A 295 -8.12 25.53 26.56
C LYS A 295 -8.65 25.27 25.13
N GLU A 296 -9.23 26.30 24.51
CA GLU A 296 -9.68 26.26 23.13
C GLU A 296 -8.49 26.04 22.19
N VAL A 297 -8.71 25.29 21.10
CA VAL A 297 -7.66 24.99 20.11
C VAL A 297 -7.82 25.97 18.95
N THR A 298 -6.75 26.70 18.62
CA THR A 298 -6.71 27.66 17.50
C THR A 298 -7.14 27.01 16.20
N LYS A 299 -7.95 27.73 15.41
CA LYS A 299 -8.31 27.28 14.06
C LYS A 299 -7.18 27.53 13.08
N LEU A 300 -7.06 26.71 12.04
CA LEU A 300 -6.00 26.82 11.04
C LEU A 300 -5.90 28.23 10.44
N LYS A 301 -7.04 28.82 10.08
CA LYS A 301 -7.11 30.17 9.50
C LYS A 301 -6.61 31.28 10.45
N ASP A 302 -6.69 31.05 11.75
CA ASP A 302 -6.42 32.03 12.81
C ASP A 302 -5.01 31.84 13.41
N MET A 303 -4.25 30.82 12.98
CA MET A 303 -2.89 30.53 13.48
C MET A 303 -1.92 31.70 13.23
N TRP A 304 -2.07 32.38 12.09
CA TRP A 304 -1.33 33.60 11.78
C TRP A 304 -1.56 34.73 12.78
N ALA A 305 -2.77 34.92 13.28
CA ALA A 305 -3.03 35.98 14.26
C ALA A 305 -2.36 35.69 15.62
N ARG A 306 -1.97 34.43 15.85
CA ARG A 306 -1.48 33.94 17.14
C ARG A 306 -0.03 33.49 17.12
N TYR A 307 0.68 33.56 15.99
CA TYR A 307 2.06 33.07 15.90
C TYR A 307 2.98 33.77 16.92
N ASN A 308 2.83 35.08 17.16
CA ASN A 308 3.61 35.81 18.16
C ASN A 308 3.40 35.33 19.60
N GLN A 309 2.33 34.59 19.87
CA GLN A 309 2.03 33.99 21.18
C GLN A 309 2.50 32.54 21.26
N THR A 310 3.03 32.00 20.17
CA THR A 310 3.62 30.65 20.11
C THR A 310 5.11 30.77 19.84
N ASN A 311 5.91 29.78 20.27
CA ASN A 311 7.33 29.72 19.93
C ASN A 311 7.55 29.05 18.56
N ILE A 312 6.60 29.20 17.64
CA ILE A 312 6.65 28.57 16.31
C ILE A 312 7.17 29.60 15.32
N ASP A 313 8.11 29.18 14.50
CA ASP A 313 8.69 30.02 13.45
C ASP A 313 7.62 30.49 12.45
N TYR A 314 7.71 31.77 12.05
CA TYR A 314 6.79 32.41 11.12
C TYR A 314 6.71 31.64 9.80
N ALA A 315 7.86 31.21 9.25
CA ALA A 315 7.88 30.48 7.98
C ALA A 315 7.19 29.11 8.09
N LYS A 316 7.28 28.45 9.25
CA LYS A 316 6.50 27.23 9.52
C LYS A 316 5.00 27.53 9.57
N VAL A 317 4.57 28.60 10.25
CA VAL A 317 3.15 29.00 10.29
C VAL A 317 2.62 29.32 8.90
N GLU A 318 3.40 30.04 8.09
CA GLU A 318 3.09 30.34 6.69
C GLU A 318 2.90 29.08 5.85
N ARG A 319 3.90 28.19 5.87
CA ARG A 319 3.86 26.94 5.13
C ARG A 319 2.68 26.09 5.58
N MET A 320 2.41 25.97 6.87
CA MET A 320 1.30 25.17 7.38
C MET A 320 -0.06 25.78 7.02
N PHE A 321 -0.20 27.10 7.04
CA PHE A 321 -1.41 27.76 6.54
C PHE A 321 -1.63 27.43 5.06
N ASN A 322 -0.59 27.57 4.24
CA ASN A 322 -0.67 27.32 2.80
C ASN A 322 -0.92 25.83 2.48
N ALA A 323 -0.24 24.92 3.19
CA ALA A 323 -0.39 23.48 2.99
C ALA A 323 -1.73 22.94 3.50
N THR A 324 -2.19 23.41 4.66
CA THR A 324 -3.31 22.76 5.37
C THR A 324 -4.60 23.56 5.37
N TYR A 325 -4.57 24.89 5.47
CA TYR A 325 -5.80 25.67 5.37
C TYR A 325 -6.22 25.81 3.90
N THR A 326 -5.39 26.46 3.09
CA THR A 326 -5.69 26.69 1.67
C THR A 326 -5.51 25.42 0.84
N GLY A 327 -4.44 24.67 1.10
CA GLY A 327 -4.08 23.47 0.34
C GLY A 327 -4.98 22.27 0.60
N LEU A 328 -5.55 22.14 1.80
CA LEU A 328 -6.35 20.98 2.20
C LEU A 328 -7.76 21.33 2.68
N CYS A 329 -7.90 22.10 3.77
CA CYS A 329 -9.17 22.32 4.45
C CYS A 329 -10.23 22.90 3.51
N ILE A 330 -9.89 23.92 2.71
CA ILE A 330 -10.82 24.51 1.74
C ILE A 330 -11.21 23.48 0.66
N LYS A 331 -10.25 22.70 0.15
CA LYS A 331 -10.51 21.66 -0.86
C LYS A 331 -11.41 20.55 -0.32
N LEU A 332 -11.24 20.16 0.94
CA LEU A 332 -12.10 19.18 1.60
C LEU A 332 -13.54 19.69 1.80
N ILE A 333 -13.70 20.95 2.17
CA ILE A 333 -15.02 21.59 2.26
C ILE A 333 -15.69 21.60 0.88
N ALA A 334 -14.95 21.96 -0.18
CA ALA A 334 -15.45 21.95 -1.55
C ALA A 334 -15.88 20.55 -1.99
N LEU A 335 -15.04 19.53 -1.77
CA LEU A 335 -15.36 18.13 -2.07
C LEU A 335 -16.62 17.65 -1.34
N LYS A 336 -16.76 17.99 -0.05
CA LYS A 336 -17.95 17.66 0.73
C LYS A 336 -19.21 18.29 0.14
N GLN A 337 -19.12 19.55 -0.30
CA GLN A 337 -20.24 20.27 -0.92
C GLN A 337 -20.61 19.72 -2.31
N GLU A 338 -19.61 19.34 -3.11
CA GLU A 338 -19.79 18.68 -4.40
C GLU A 338 -20.56 17.37 -4.25
N ILE A 339 -20.11 16.49 -3.36
CA ILE A 339 -20.78 15.21 -3.07
C ILE A 339 -22.22 15.43 -2.56
N ALA A 340 -22.45 16.46 -1.74
CA ALA A 340 -23.79 16.78 -1.25
C ALA A 340 -24.73 17.25 -2.38
N LYS A 341 -24.21 18.02 -3.34
CA LYS A 341 -24.98 18.44 -4.53
C LYS A 341 -25.34 17.25 -5.41
N GLU A 342 -24.38 16.36 -5.69
CA GLU A 342 -24.62 15.14 -6.48
C GLU A 342 -25.76 14.30 -5.89
N LYS A 343 -25.83 14.19 -4.56
CA LYS A 343 -26.92 13.49 -3.85
C LYS A 343 -28.28 14.17 -3.92
N ALA A 344 -28.34 15.48 -4.11
CA ALA A 344 -29.60 16.23 -4.19
C ALA A 344 -30.19 16.24 -5.61
N THR A 345 -29.36 16.01 -6.63
CA THR A 345 -29.75 15.87 -8.04
C THR A 345 -30.13 14.45 -8.46
N ARG A 346 -29.88 13.45 -7.61
CA ARG A 346 -30.38 12.08 -7.75
C ARG A 346 -31.62 11.91 -6.89
#